data_AF-A0AAV6YGC8-F1
#
_entry.id   AF-A0AAV6YGC8-F1
#
_cell.length_a   1.000
_cell.length_b   1.000
_cell.length_c   1.000
_cell.angle_alpha   90.00
_cell.angle_beta   90.00
_cell.angle_gamma   90.00
#
_symmetry.space_group_name_H-M   'P 1'
#
loop_
_entity.id
_entity.type
_entity.pdbx_description
1 polymer ?
#
loop_
_entity_poly.entity_id
_entity_poly.type
_entity_poly.pdbx_seq_one_letter_code
_entity_poly.pdbx_strand_id
1 'polypeptide(L)'
;IFVDTVGPADKYQEKLKKIFPGIEVTVKPKADSLFPVVSAASICAKVARDRVVKGWKFLEDLGENDSDYGSGYPNGQSTKDLNLLYCSRPEALSLYWELVGYTE
;
A
#
# COMPACT_ATOMS: atom_id res chain seq x y z
N ILE A 1 20.53 -5.87 3.61
CA ILE A 1 19.11 -5.57 3.28
C ILE A 1 18.60 -4.58 4.33
N PHE A 2 17.99 -3.49 3.89
CA PHE A 2 17.36 -2.48 4.77
C PHE A 2 15.86 -2.47 4.52
N VAL A 3 15.06 -2.48 5.57
CA VAL A 3 13.59 -2.58 5.47
C VAL A 3 12.94 -1.56 6.41
N ASP A 4 11.98 -0.82 5.88
CA ASP A 4 11.09 0.03 6.66
C ASP A 4 9.94 -0.76 7.27
N THR A 5 9.50 -0.39 8.47
CA THR A 5 8.41 -1.09 9.17
C THR A 5 7.53 -0.12 9.95
N VAL A 6 6.25 -0.46 9.99
CA VAL A 6 5.20 0.27 10.72
C VAL A 6 4.88 -0.39 12.07
N GLY A 7 5.54 -1.53 12.35
CA GLY A 7 5.37 -2.34 13.56
C GLY A 7 6.70 -2.75 14.20
N PRO A 8 6.68 -3.70 15.14
CA PRO A 8 7.86 -4.07 15.93
C PRO A 8 8.99 -4.62 15.05
N ALA A 9 10.06 -3.83 14.92
CA ALA A 9 11.19 -4.12 14.04
C ALA A 9 11.90 -5.44 14.38
N ASP A 10 12.05 -5.76 15.67
CA ASP A 10 12.81 -6.94 16.11
C ASP A 10 12.20 -8.25 15.62
N LYS A 11 10.88 -8.39 15.77
CA LYS A 11 10.15 -9.59 15.30
C LYS A 11 10.27 -9.77 13.79
N TYR A 12 10.19 -8.67 13.03
CA TYR A 12 10.26 -8.73 11.58
C TYR A 12 11.69 -9.01 11.10
N GLN A 13 12.68 -8.44 11.77
CA GLN A 13 14.09 -8.71 11.52
C GLN A 13 14.44 -10.17 11.78
N GLU A 14 13.99 -10.75 12.89
CA GLU A 14 14.19 -12.18 13.18
C GLU A 14 13.56 -13.06 12.10
N LYS A 15 12.34 -12.74 11.66
CA LYS A 15 11.67 -13.46 10.57
C LYS A 15 12.50 -13.41 9.29
N LEU A 16 12.98 -12.23 8.89
CA LEU A 16 13.77 -12.06 7.67
C LEU A 16 15.14 -12.71 7.76
N LYS A 17 15.81 -12.67 8.93
CA LYS A 17 17.09 -13.36 9.15
C LYS A 17 16.95 -14.88 8.99
N LYS A 18 15.82 -15.46 9.40
CA LYS A 18 15.54 -16.89 9.16
C LYS A 18 15.36 -17.22 7.68
N ILE A 19 14.78 -16.32 6.89
CA ILE A 19 14.55 -16.49 5.45
C ILE A 19 15.85 -16.27 4.66
N PHE A 20 16.70 -15.33 5.09
CA PHE A 20 17.94 -14.94 4.44
C PHE A 20 19.16 -15.12 5.36
N PRO A 21 19.54 -16.37 5.71
CA PRO A 21 20.53 -16.65 6.77
C PRO A 21 21.97 -16.22 6.45
N GLY A 22 22.28 -15.82 5.21
CA GLY A 22 23.60 -15.33 4.80
C GLY A 22 23.66 -13.83 4.49
N ILE A 23 22.58 -13.09 4.71
CA ILE A 23 22.49 -11.67 4.37
C ILE A 23 22.27 -10.87 5.64
N GLU A 24 23.04 -9.79 5.81
CA GLU A 24 22.79 -8.85 6.89
C GLU A 24 21.46 -8.13 6.66
N VAL A 25 20.50 -8.30 7.57
CA VAL A 25 19.18 -7.66 7.52
C VAL A 25 19.05 -6.67 8.67
N THR A 26 18.73 -5.44 8.32
CA THR A 26 18.44 -4.34 9.24
C THR A 26 17.02 -3.84 9.01
N VAL A 27 16.16 -3.98 10.02
CA VAL A 27 14.80 -3.46 9.99
C VAL A 27 14.70 -2.29 10.97
N LYS A 28 14.16 -1.15 10.54
CA LYS A 28 13.98 0.04 11.38
C LYS A 28 12.66 0.73 11.04
N PRO A 29 11.99 1.35 12.02
CA PRO A 29 10.90 2.27 11.71
C PRO A 29 11.46 3.55 11.04
N LYS A 30 10.72 4.09 10.07
CA LYS A 30 11.12 5.28 9.28
C LYS A 30 12.46 5.09 8.58
N ALA A 31 12.73 3.88 8.10
CA ALA A 31 13.99 3.55 7.43
C ALA A 31 14.18 4.31 6.12
N ASP A 32 13.09 4.75 5.48
CA ASP A 32 13.09 5.61 4.30
C ASP A 32 13.75 6.98 4.55
N SER A 33 13.67 7.49 5.78
CA SER A 33 14.31 8.73 6.21
C SER A 33 15.76 8.54 6.66
N LEU A 34 16.17 7.30 6.95
CA LEU A 34 17.49 6.95 7.47
C LEU A 34 18.43 6.43 6.38
N PHE A 35 17.90 5.75 5.37
CA PHE A 35 18.68 5.06 4.35
C PHE A 35 18.20 5.49 2.94
N PRO A 36 19.06 6.14 2.13
CA PRO A 36 18.68 6.61 0.79
C PRO A 36 18.15 5.51 -0.13
N VAL A 37 18.65 4.28 0.01
CA VAL A 37 18.16 3.10 -0.73
C VAL A 37 16.71 2.77 -0.40
N VAL A 38 16.31 2.92 0.87
CA VAL A 38 14.93 2.69 1.31
C VAL A 38 14.04 3.86 0.88
N SER A 39 14.57 5.09 0.89
CA SER A 39 13.89 6.27 0.34
C SER A 39 13.54 6.07 -1.14
N ALA A 40 14.51 5.64 -1.95
CA ALA A 40 14.29 5.35 -3.37
C ALA A 40 13.25 4.25 -3.59
N ALA A 41 13.28 3.18 -2.78
CA ALA A 41 12.27 2.12 -2.82
C ALA A 41 10.87 2.64 -2.49
N SER A 42 10.75 3.55 -1.51
CA SER A 42 9.50 4.20 -1.12
C SER A 42 8.92 5.06 -2.25
N ILE A 43 9.76 5.79 -2.99
CA ILE A 43 9.35 6.54 -4.19
C ILE A 43 8.83 5.57 -5.26
N CYS A 44 9.58 4.51 -5.57
CA CYS A 44 9.17 3.52 -6.56
C CYS A 44 7.81 2.88 -6.19
N ALA A 45 7.62 2.51 -4.92
CA ALA A 45 6.38 1.92 -4.43
C ALA A 45 5.19 2.89 -4.59
N LYS A 46 5.35 4.16 -4.19
CA LYS A 46 4.31 5.20 -4.33
C LYS A 46 3.95 5.45 -5.79
N VAL A 47 4.95 5.63 -6.66
CA VAL A 47 4.72 5.87 -8.09
C VAL A 47 4.04 4.66 -8.77
N ALA A 48 4.46 3.44 -8.44
CA ALA A 48 3.83 2.24 -8.96
C ALA A 48 2.37 2.12 -8.52
N ARG A 49 2.10 2.35 -7.23
CA ARG A 49 0.75 2.37 -6.68
C ARG A 49 -0.13 3.41 -7.39
N ASP A 50 0.33 4.65 -7.48
CA ASP A 50 -0.47 5.73 -8.08
C ASP A 50 -0.80 5.45 -9.55
N ARG A 51 0.10 4.78 -10.28
CA ARG A 51 -0.17 4.31 -11.65
C ARG A 51 -1.23 3.21 -11.68
N VAL A 52 -1.15 2.24 -10.77
CA VAL A 52 -2.12 1.14 -10.70
C VAL A 52 -3.50 1.65 -10.28
N VAL A 53 -3.58 2.50 -9.25
CA VAL A 53 -4.83 3.12 -8.79
C VAL A 53 -5.49 3.93 -9.90
N LYS A 54 -4.72 4.79 -10.58
CA LYS A 54 -5.25 5.64 -11.66
C LYS A 54 -5.76 4.84 -12.86
N GLY A 55 -5.15 3.69 -13.13
CA GLY A 55 -5.54 2.79 -14.21
C GLY A 55 -6.46 1.65 -13.77
N TRP A 56 -6.84 1.60 -12.49
CA TRP A 56 -7.67 0.53 -11.95
C TRP A 56 -9.04 0.61 -12.61
N LYS A 57 -9.55 -0.55 -13.03
CA LYS A 57 -10.92 -0.67 -13.53
C LYS A 57 -11.60 -1.68 -12.65
N PHE A 58 -12.73 -1.29 -12.07
CA PHE A 58 -13.53 -2.25 -11.34
C PHE A 58 -14.19 -3.21 -12.33
N LEU A 59 -14.35 -4.46 -11.91
CA LEU A 59 -15.05 -5.47 -12.72
C LEU A 59 -16.55 -5.19 -12.72
N GLU A 60 -17.02 -4.53 -11.68
CA GLU A 60 -18.38 -4.04 -11.53
C GLU A 60 -18.61 -2.78 -12.38
N ASP A 61 -19.78 -2.70 -13.02
CA ASP A 61 -20.19 -1.47 -13.71
C ASP A 61 -20.61 -0.41 -12.68
N LEU A 62 -19.73 0.56 -12.45
CA LEU A 62 -19.97 1.69 -11.54
C LEU A 62 -20.63 2.89 -12.23
N GLY A 63 -21.02 2.78 -13.50
CA GLY A 63 -21.57 3.88 -14.27
C GLY A 63 -20.59 5.06 -14.35
N GLU A 64 -21.10 6.29 -14.25
CA GLU A 64 -20.28 7.52 -14.38
C GLU A 64 -19.20 7.68 -13.28
N ASN A 65 -19.26 6.89 -12.20
CA ASN A 65 -18.33 6.97 -11.07
C ASN A 65 -17.13 6.00 -11.18
N ASP A 66 -16.99 5.26 -12.28
CA ASP A 66 -15.91 4.26 -12.50
C ASP A 66 -14.50 4.87 -12.66
N SER A 67 -14.32 6.18 -12.44
CA SER A 67 -13.00 6.80 -12.57
C SER A 67 -12.67 7.87 -11.53
N ASP A 68 -13.60 8.18 -10.60
CA ASP A 68 -13.44 9.29 -9.65
C ASP A 68 -13.55 8.84 -8.17
N TYR A 69 -12.77 7.82 -7.81
CA TYR A 69 -12.67 7.29 -6.43
C TYR A 69 -11.71 8.09 -5.53
N GLY A 70 -11.08 9.13 -6.07
CA GLY A 70 -10.08 9.95 -5.39
C GLY A 70 -8.82 9.19 -4.99
N SER A 71 -8.32 9.48 -3.78
CA SER A 71 -7.07 8.89 -3.27
C SER A 71 -7.21 7.42 -2.85
N GLY A 72 -8.45 6.93 -2.77
CA GLY A 72 -8.74 5.58 -2.30
C GLY A 72 -8.56 5.37 -0.80
N TYR A 73 -8.34 6.42 0.01
CA TYR A 73 -8.24 6.32 1.47
C TYR A 73 -9.59 6.53 2.17
N PRO A 74 -9.88 5.89 3.32
CA PRO A 74 -11.22 5.91 3.93
C PRO A 74 -11.63 7.32 4.38
N ASN A 75 -10.64 8.17 4.62
CA ASN A 75 -10.81 9.53 5.10
C ASN A 75 -11.05 10.55 3.96
N GLY A 76 -10.84 10.16 2.70
CA GLY A 76 -11.12 11.00 1.53
C GLY A 76 -12.61 11.12 1.25
N GLN A 77 -13.11 12.32 0.96
CA GLN A 77 -14.54 12.56 0.75
C GLN A 77 -15.09 11.74 -0.44
N SER A 78 -14.36 11.67 -1.56
CA SER A 78 -14.74 10.87 -2.73
C SER A 78 -14.68 9.35 -2.49
N THR A 79 -13.84 8.88 -1.58
CA THR A 79 -13.76 7.45 -1.22
C THR A 79 -14.89 7.03 -0.28
N LYS A 80 -15.47 7.95 0.51
CA LYS A 80 -16.67 7.69 1.31
C LYS A 80 -17.91 7.47 0.45
N ASP A 81 -18.04 8.24 -0.62
CA ASP A 81 -19.14 8.10 -1.58
C ASP A 81 -19.03 6.76 -2.33
N LEU A 82 -17.79 6.32 -2.65
CA LEU A 82 -17.53 4.97 -3.17
C LEU A 82 -17.93 3.87 -2.17
N ASN A 83 -17.56 4.00 -0.89
CA ASN A 83 -17.87 3.02 0.15
C ASN A 83 -19.39 2.83 0.37
N LEU A 84 -20.19 3.89 0.22
CA LEU A 84 -21.65 3.81 0.31
C LEU A 84 -22.27 3.01 -0.84
N LEU A 85 -21.69 3.09 -2.05
CA LEU A 85 -22.10 2.31 -3.22
C LEU A 85 -21.70 0.82 -3.10
N TYR A 86 -20.55 0.56 -2.46
CA TYR A 86 -19.89 -0.75 -2.44
C TYR A 86 -20.27 -1.70 -1.30
N CYS A 87 -21.08 -1.26 -0.32
CA CYS A 87 -21.58 -2.10 0.79
C CYS A 87 -22.34 -3.38 0.34
N SER A 88 -22.55 -3.53 -0.97
CA SER A 88 -23.26 -4.66 -1.60
C SER A 88 -22.35 -5.74 -2.21
N ARG A 89 -21.04 -5.51 -2.47
CA ARG A 89 -20.12 -6.45 -3.18
C ARG A 89 -18.62 -6.21 -2.82
N PRO A 90 -17.94 -7.09 -2.04
CA PRO A 90 -16.67 -6.73 -1.37
C PRO A 90 -15.32 -7.11 -2.04
N GLU A 91 -15.28 -7.93 -3.09
CA GLU A 91 -14.03 -8.61 -3.51
C GLU A 91 -13.00 -7.70 -4.20
N ALA A 92 -13.41 -6.90 -5.20
CA ALA A 92 -12.51 -6.00 -5.92
C ALA A 92 -11.97 -4.85 -5.04
N LEU A 93 -12.77 -4.45 -4.06
CA LEU A 93 -12.45 -3.37 -3.15
C LEU A 93 -11.35 -3.78 -2.16
N SER A 94 -11.34 -5.03 -1.69
CA SER A 94 -10.29 -5.54 -0.78
C SER A 94 -8.88 -5.44 -1.39
N LEU A 95 -8.73 -5.76 -2.68
CA LEU A 95 -7.45 -5.68 -3.39
C LEU A 95 -7.02 -4.22 -3.60
N TYR A 96 -7.97 -3.35 -3.92
CA TYR A 96 -7.73 -1.92 -4.05
C TYR A 96 -7.27 -1.31 -2.71
N TRP A 97 -7.92 -1.65 -1.60
CA TRP A 97 -7.51 -1.19 -0.26
C TRP A 97 -6.14 -1.71 0.16
N GLU A 98 -5.83 -2.98 -0.14
CA GLU A 98 -4.50 -3.52 0.12
C GLU A 98 -3.44 -2.70 -0.60
N LEU A 99 -3.68 -2.37 -1.88
CA LEU A 99 -2.78 -1.56 -2.71
C LEU A 99 -2.65 -0.11 -2.20
N VAL A 100 -3.74 0.51 -1.74
CA VAL A 100 -3.73 1.86 -1.18
C VAL A 100 -3.02 1.91 0.19
N GLY A 101 -3.17 0.88 1.02
CA GLY A 101 -2.65 0.81 2.38
C GLY A 101 -1.12 0.66 2.52
N TYR A 102 -0.38 0.43 1.43
CA TYR A 102 1.06 0.11 1.46
C TYR A 102 2.01 1.24 1.90
N THR A 103 1.54 2.40 2.38
CA THR A 103 2.43 3.57 2.61
C THR A 103 2.22 4.36 3.90
N GLU A 104 1.43 3.88 4.86
CA GLU A 104 1.38 4.49 6.21
C GLU A 104 2.23 3.69 7.19
#